data_AF-A0A167CGK2-F1
#
_entry.id   AF-A0A167CGK2-F1
#
_cell.length_a   1.000
_cell.length_b   1.000
_cell.length_c   1.000
_cell.angle_alpha   90.00
_cell.angle_beta   90.00
_cell.angle_gamma   90.00
#
_symmetry.space_group_name_H-M   'P 1'
#
loop_
_entity.id
_entity.type
_entity.pdbx_description
1 polymer ?
#
loop_
_entity_poly.entity_id
_entity_poly.type
_entity_poly.pdbx_seq_one_letter_code
_entity_poly.pdbx_strand_id
1 'polypeptide(L)'
;MYGPSTKVGAIVGGQTSCKEPEIEAFEKYLPEDVNIITCHSLHGPKVDPKGQPLVIIKHRIVEIPDQSIDSVAFVEGVLSCLESKTVYLSAKEHDKITADTQAVTHAAFLSMGTAWKSNNQYPWNTTRWSGGLENAKVNIALRIYSNKWHVYAGLAITNPSAHKQILQYASSTSELFKLMLERDEEKLRNRLYVARDFVFGSLDPSHSLLLSDDLLGQFSLGKVPEGGSTPNSHLSLLAIVDSWYHLGIVPYDHMICSTPVSNHTLSPRIIIAILTYLSYFVSG
;
A
#
# COMPACT_ATOMS: atom_id res chain seq x y z
N MET A 1 6.86 0.61 -34.38
CA MET A 1 7.64 1.17 -33.25
C MET A 1 7.68 2.68 -33.43
N TYR A 2 7.26 3.45 -32.43
CA TYR A 2 7.15 4.91 -32.52
C TYR A 2 8.30 5.66 -31.83
N GLY A 3 9.09 4.98 -30.98
CA GLY A 3 10.19 5.58 -30.21
C GLY A 3 11.21 6.33 -31.08
N PRO A 4 11.80 5.70 -32.12
CA PRO A 4 12.74 6.36 -33.03
C PRO A 4 12.16 7.52 -33.86
N SER A 5 10.83 7.68 -33.90
CA SER A 5 10.15 8.77 -34.61
C SER A 5 9.89 9.99 -33.71
N THR A 6 10.32 9.94 -32.44
CA THR A 6 10.23 11.06 -31.50
C THR A 6 11.12 12.21 -31.97
N LYS A 7 10.61 13.44 -31.87
CA LYS A 7 11.39 14.64 -32.25
C LYS A 7 12.49 14.91 -31.23
N VAL A 8 13.61 15.44 -31.72
CA VAL A 8 14.70 15.97 -30.89
C VAL A 8 14.12 16.91 -29.83
N GLY A 9 14.48 16.66 -28.58
CA GLY A 9 14.05 17.48 -27.45
C GLY A 9 12.63 17.30 -26.96
N ALA A 10 11.86 16.38 -27.55
CA ALA A 10 10.53 16.10 -27.06
C ALA A 10 10.56 15.60 -25.61
N ILE A 11 9.47 15.84 -24.90
CA ILE A 11 9.24 15.31 -23.56
C ILE A 11 8.36 14.08 -23.70
N VAL A 12 8.86 12.94 -23.24
CA VAL A 12 8.14 11.67 -23.21
C VAL A 12 7.94 11.24 -21.76
N GLY A 13 6.72 10.85 -21.43
CA GLY A 13 6.32 10.43 -20.10
C GLY A 13 5.20 9.42 -20.17
N GLY A 14 5.07 8.62 -19.12
CA GLY A 14 3.94 7.73 -18.91
C GLY A 14 3.20 8.06 -17.62
N GLN A 15 2.13 7.30 -17.37
CA GLN A 15 1.36 7.37 -16.13
C GLN A 15 1.17 5.98 -15.52
N THR A 16 2.07 5.05 -15.82
CA THR A 16 2.00 3.68 -15.28
C THR A 16 2.15 3.69 -13.75
N SER A 17 1.72 2.62 -13.09
CA SER A 17 1.81 2.52 -11.63
C SER A 17 3.12 1.91 -11.11
N CYS A 18 3.97 1.36 -12.01
CA CYS A 18 5.34 0.94 -11.72
C CYS A 18 6.29 1.67 -12.68
N LYS A 19 7.30 2.33 -12.14
CA LYS A 19 8.19 3.21 -12.90
C LYS A 19 9.38 2.47 -13.47
N GLU A 20 9.96 1.50 -12.76
CA GLU A 20 11.13 0.77 -13.24
C GLU A 20 10.93 0.16 -14.66
N PRO A 21 9.90 -0.66 -14.94
CA PRO A 21 9.71 -1.23 -16.28
C PRO A 21 9.37 -0.17 -17.35
N GLU A 22 8.74 0.93 -16.96
CA GLU A 22 8.44 2.05 -17.85
C GLU A 22 9.73 2.77 -18.26
N ILE A 23 10.59 3.06 -17.29
CA ILE A 23 11.89 3.68 -17.50
C ILE A 23 12.80 2.76 -18.31
N GLU A 24 12.85 1.47 -18.02
CA GLU A 24 13.63 0.49 -18.82
C GLU A 24 13.18 0.47 -20.29
N ALA A 25 11.87 0.54 -20.53
CA ALA A 25 11.34 0.63 -21.90
C ALA A 25 11.72 1.96 -22.57
N PHE A 26 11.67 3.06 -21.84
CA PHE A 26 12.06 4.37 -22.37
C PHE A 26 13.55 4.42 -22.71
N GLU A 27 14.43 3.96 -21.82
CA GLU A 27 15.87 3.90 -22.10
C GLU A 27 16.20 2.99 -23.28
N LYS A 28 15.47 1.88 -23.45
CA LYS A 28 15.72 0.92 -24.53
C LYS A 28 15.27 1.42 -25.91
N TYR A 29 14.16 2.17 -25.98
CA TYR A 29 13.48 2.43 -27.24
C TYR A 29 13.40 3.91 -27.63
N LEU A 30 13.68 4.85 -26.72
CA LEU A 30 13.72 6.27 -27.03
C LEU A 30 15.15 6.69 -27.42
N PRO A 31 15.30 7.59 -28.42
CA PRO A 31 16.57 8.25 -28.72
C PRO A 31 17.18 8.95 -27.50
N GLU A 32 18.50 9.14 -27.47
CA GLU A 32 19.18 9.79 -26.34
C GLU A 32 18.89 11.30 -26.23
N ASP A 33 18.47 11.93 -27.32
CA ASP A 33 18.22 13.36 -27.47
C ASP A 33 16.79 13.79 -27.06
N VAL A 34 16.08 12.95 -26.28
CA VAL A 34 14.74 13.25 -25.77
C VAL A 34 14.71 13.29 -24.24
N ASN A 35 13.87 14.17 -23.70
CA ASN A 35 13.59 14.30 -22.28
C ASN A 35 12.64 13.18 -21.82
N ILE A 36 12.96 12.53 -20.71
CA ILE A 36 12.11 11.54 -20.04
C ILE A 36 11.62 12.15 -18.71
N ILE A 37 10.37 12.61 -18.71
CA ILE A 37 9.68 13.11 -17.52
C ILE A 37 8.37 12.36 -17.41
N THR A 38 8.29 11.45 -16.43
CA THR A 38 7.11 10.63 -16.20
C THR A 38 6.34 11.11 -14.98
N CYS A 39 5.07 10.73 -14.87
CA CYS A 39 4.26 11.05 -13.71
C CYS A 39 3.49 9.83 -13.22
N HIS A 40 2.89 9.96 -12.04
CA HIS A 40 1.91 9.01 -11.54
C HIS A 40 0.95 9.76 -10.63
N SER A 41 -0.31 9.85 -11.06
CA SER A 41 -1.37 10.40 -10.23
C SER A 41 -1.83 9.34 -9.25
N LEU A 42 -1.67 9.58 -7.94
CA LEU A 42 -1.98 8.60 -6.91
C LEU A 42 -3.47 8.69 -6.54
N HIS A 43 -4.33 8.41 -7.51
CA HIS A 43 -5.78 8.25 -7.30
C HIS A 43 -6.40 7.37 -8.38
N GLY A 44 -7.58 6.83 -8.07
CA GLY A 44 -8.37 6.08 -9.05
C GLY A 44 -9.03 7.01 -10.08
N PRO A 45 -9.42 6.50 -11.26
CA PRO A 45 -9.99 7.32 -12.35
C PRO A 45 -11.35 7.97 -12.02
N LYS A 46 -11.99 7.58 -10.92
CA LYS A 46 -13.27 8.13 -10.45
C LYS A 46 -13.11 9.20 -9.36
N VAL A 47 -11.88 9.55 -9.01
CA VAL A 47 -11.55 10.48 -7.93
C VAL A 47 -11.10 11.80 -8.54
N ASP A 48 -11.59 12.91 -7.96
CA ASP A 48 -11.14 14.25 -8.30
C ASP A 48 -9.64 14.42 -7.95
N PRO A 49 -8.79 14.81 -8.91
CA PRO A 49 -7.34 14.98 -8.68
C PRO A 49 -6.99 16.13 -7.74
N LYS A 50 -7.91 17.04 -7.45
CA LYS A 50 -7.66 18.22 -6.62
C LYS A 50 -7.18 17.84 -5.23
N GLY A 51 -6.02 18.37 -4.85
CA GLY A 51 -5.34 18.10 -3.58
C GLY A 51 -4.82 16.65 -3.43
N GLN A 52 -5.00 15.78 -4.42
CA GLN A 52 -4.43 14.44 -4.41
C GLN A 52 -2.93 14.51 -4.75
N PRO A 53 -2.10 13.56 -4.25
CA PRO A 53 -0.69 13.51 -4.62
C PRO A 53 -0.50 13.18 -6.10
N LEU A 54 0.34 13.96 -6.77
CA LEU A 54 0.82 13.71 -8.12
C LEU A 54 2.33 13.60 -8.08
N VAL A 55 2.86 12.42 -8.40
CA VAL A 55 4.31 12.22 -8.45
C VAL A 55 4.80 12.63 -9.83
N ILE A 56 5.83 13.48 -9.87
CA ILE A 56 6.61 13.81 -11.07
C ILE A 56 8.00 13.24 -10.91
N ILE A 57 8.48 12.55 -11.94
CA ILE A 57 9.77 11.88 -11.96
C ILE A 57 10.57 12.40 -13.14
N LYS A 58 11.59 13.19 -12.81
CA LYS A 58 12.61 13.66 -13.75
C LYS A 58 13.66 12.55 -13.89
N HIS A 59 13.56 11.76 -14.96
CA HIS A 59 14.49 10.65 -15.18
C HIS A 59 15.68 11.06 -16.06
N ARG A 60 15.41 11.66 -17.22
CA ARG A 60 16.45 12.15 -18.14
C ARG A 60 16.07 13.52 -18.67
N ILE A 61 16.96 14.51 -18.53
CA ILE A 61 16.80 15.83 -19.13
C ILE A 61 18.00 16.09 -20.02
N VAL A 62 17.72 16.44 -21.27
CA VAL A 62 18.73 16.77 -22.27
C VAL A 62 18.80 18.28 -22.37
N GLU A 63 20.01 18.84 -22.25
CA GLU A 63 20.23 20.25 -22.53
C GLU A 63 20.22 20.48 -24.04
N ILE A 64 19.34 21.37 -24.49
CA ILE A 64 19.22 21.72 -25.90
C ILE A 64 19.66 23.17 -26.07
N PRO A 65 20.67 23.44 -26.92
CA PRO A 65 21.05 24.80 -27.26
C PRO A 65 19.84 25.60 -27.74
N ASP A 66 19.71 26.85 -27.26
CA ASP A 66 18.62 27.78 -27.59
C ASP A 66 17.20 27.38 -27.12
N GLN A 67 17.06 26.35 -26.28
CA GLN A 67 15.78 26.04 -25.64
C GLN A 67 15.56 26.94 -24.41
N SER A 68 14.60 27.86 -24.50
CA SER A 68 14.31 28.83 -23.45
C SER A 68 13.41 28.31 -22.33
N ILE A 69 12.72 27.18 -22.55
CA ILE A 69 11.72 26.64 -21.63
C ILE A 69 12.30 25.43 -20.89
N ASP A 70 12.30 25.48 -19.56
CA ASP A 70 12.59 24.32 -18.71
C ASP A 70 11.51 23.24 -18.92
N SER A 71 11.95 22.06 -19.37
CA SER A 71 11.06 20.92 -19.64
C SER A 71 10.27 20.48 -18.41
N VAL A 72 10.84 20.60 -17.20
CA VAL A 72 10.15 20.26 -15.96
C VAL A 72 9.04 21.28 -15.69
N ALA A 73 9.36 22.57 -15.77
CA ALA A 73 8.38 23.65 -15.59
C ALA A 73 7.24 23.58 -16.61
N PHE A 74 7.53 23.16 -17.85
CA PHE A 74 6.49 22.92 -18.86
C PHE A 74 5.54 21.80 -18.43
N VAL A 75 6.06 20.65 -17.97
CA VAL A 75 5.24 19.54 -17.50
C VAL A 75 4.41 19.94 -16.29
N GLU A 76 5.00 20.67 -15.34
CA GLU A 76 4.28 21.22 -14.19
C GLU A 76 3.16 22.16 -14.62
N GLY A 77 3.42 23.05 -15.58
CA GLY A 77 2.42 23.95 -16.15
C GLY A 77 1.26 23.18 -16.79
N VAL A 78 1.55 22.14 -17.58
CA VAL A 78 0.53 21.29 -18.20
C VAL A 78 -0.30 20.54 -17.15
N LEU A 79 0.33 20.00 -16.11
CA LEU A 79 -0.33 19.22 -15.07
C LEU A 79 -0.97 20.09 -13.98
N SER A 80 -0.71 21.39 -13.95
CA SER A 80 -1.25 22.33 -12.95
C SER A 80 -2.78 22.38 -12.93
N CYS A 81 -3.41 22.09 -14.07
CA CYS A 81 -4.87 22.05 -14.19
C CYS A 81 -5.52 20.96 -13.33
N LEU A 82 -4.75 19.97 -12.88
CA LEU A 82 -5.22 18.92 -11.97
C LEU A 82 -5.38 19.41 -10.52
N GLU A 83 -4.80 20.57 -10.18
CA GLU A 83 -4.78 21.12 -8.82
C GLU A 83 -4.27 20.12 -7.77
N SER A 84 -3.43 19.17 -8.20
CA SER A 84 -2.84 18.13 -7.37
C SER A 84 -1.66 18.67 -6.54
N LYS A 85 -1.36 17.98 -5.44
CA LYS A 85 -0.15 18.25 -4.67
C LYS A 85 1.03 17.51 -5.31
N THR A 86 1.89 18.26 -5.99
CA THR A 86 3.06 17.68 -6.66
C THR A 86 4.09 17.16 -5.64
N VAL A 87 4.62 15.97 -5.91
CA VAL A 87 5.71 15.33 -5.17
C VAL A 87 6.77 14.90 -6.18
N TYR A 88 8.05 15.13 -5.88
CA TYR A 88 9.15 14.74 -6.75
C TYR A 88 9.87 13.54 -6.17
N LEU A 89 10.03 12.50 -6.98
CA LEU A 89 10.72 11.27 -6.60
C LEU A 89 11.54 10.75 -7.79
N SER A 90 12.57 9.96 -7.52
CA SER A 90 13.15 9.07 -8.53
C SER A 90 12.22 7.88 -8.80
N ALA A 91 12.39 7.20 -9.94
CA ALA A 91 11.65 5.98 -10.27
C ALA A 91 11.79 4.90 -9.19
N LYS A 92 13.01 4.73 -8.66
CA LYS A 92 13.32 3.76 -7.60
C LYS A 92 12.65 4.12 -6.27
N GLU A 93 12.70 5.38 -5.86
CA GLU A 93 12.03 5.84 -4.64
C GLU A 93 10.51 5.68 -4.75
N HIS A 94 9.93 6.04 -5.89
CA HIS A 94 8.51 5.84 -6.16
C HIS A 94 8.11 4.36 -6.02
N ASP A 95 8.80 3.46 -6.71
CA ASP A 95 8.46 2.04 -6.70
C ASP A 95 8.68 1.41 -5.31
N LYS A 96 9.70 1.85 -4.57
CA LYS A 96 9.89 1.46 -3.17
C LYS A 96 8.75 1.94 -2.28
N ILE A 97 8.40 3.22 -2.32
CA ILE A 97 7.34 3.81 -1.49
C ILE A 97 5.97 3.17 -1.77
N THR A 98 5.64 2.97 -3.04
CA THR A 98 4.37 2.32 -3.43
C THR A 98 4.32 0.86 -3.00
N ALA A 99 5.43 0.13 -3.05
CA ALA A 99 5.52 -1.23 -2.51
C ALA A 99 5.34 -1.23 -0.98
N ASP A 100 6.15 -0.44 -0.26
CA ASP A 100 6.19 -0.36 1.21
C ASP A 100 4.81 -0.07 1.83
N THR A 101 3.95 0.64 1.10
CA THR A 101 2.60 1.02 1.57
C THR A 101 1.49 0.05 1.18
N GLN A 102 1.68 -0.79 0.16
CA GLN A 102 0.58 -1.59 -0.43
C GLN A 102 0.84 -3.10 -0.47
N ALA A 103 2.08 -3.55 -0.71
CA ALA A 103 2.34 -4.93 -1.12
C ALA A 103 1.97 -5.96 -0.04
N VAL A 104 2.51 -5.79 1.18
CA VAL A 104 2.24 -6.71 2.31
C VAL A 104 0.76 -6.73 2.67
N THR A 105 0.11 -5.57 2.68
CA THR A 105 -1.32 -5.46 3.00
C THR A 105 -2.17 -6.18 1.96
N HIS A 106 -1.90 -5.98 0.67
CA HIS A 106 -2.60 -6.68 -0.40
C HIS A 106 -2.41 -8.20 -0.28
N ALA A 107 -1.18 -8.65 -0.02
CA ALA A 107 -0.88 -10.07 0.18
C ALA A 107 -1.71 -10.67 1.33
N ALA A 108 -1.79 -9.97 2.46
CA ALA A 108 -2.54 -10.42 3.63
C ALA A 108 -4.04 -10.59 3.36
N PHE A 109 -4.68 -9.57 2.80
CA PHE A 109 -6.14 -9.59 2.58
C PHE A 109 -6.55 -10.46 1.39
N LEU A 110 -5.73 -10.57 0.34
CA LEU A 110 -5.94 -11.56 -0.71
C LEU A 110 -5.82 -12.98 -0.16
N SER A 111 -4.81 -13.26 0.66
CA SER A 111 -4.65 -14.57 1.31
C SER A 111 -5.85 -14.91 2.20
N MET A 112 -6.37 -13.92 2.94
CA MET A 112 -7.55 -14.08 3.78
C MET A 112 -8.80 -14.47 2.98
N GLY A 113 -9.11 -13.75 1.90
CA GLY A 113 -10.26 -14.11 1.04
C GLY A 113 -10.08 -15.44 0.31
N THR A 114 -8.84 -15.78 -0.05
CA THR A 114 -8.53 -17.08 -0.65
C THR A 114 -8.76 -18.20 0.35
N ALA A 115 -8.38 -18.02 1.62
CA ALA A 115 -8.64 -18.97 2.69
C ALA A 115 -10.15 -19.19 2.93
N TRP A 116 -10.95 -18.11 2.94
CA TRP A 116 -12.42 -18.21 3.05
C TRP A 116 -13.04 -19.04 1.94
N LYS A 117 -12.62 -18.77 0.68
CA LYS A 117 -13.07 -19.53 -0.49
C LYS A 117 -12.64 -21.00 -0.39
N SER A 118 -11.36 -21.26 -0.08
CA SER A 118 -10.81 -22.62 -0.04
C SER A 118 -11.43 -23.49 1.06
N ASN A 119 -11.78 -22.88 2.19
CA ASN A 119 -12.44 -23.59 3.30
C ASN A 119 -13.97 -23.62 3.18
N ASN A 120 -14.55 -23.02 2.13
CA ASN A 120 -15.99 -22.83 1.96
C ASN A 120 -16.67 -22.22 3.21
N GLN A 121 -15.96 -21.29 3.87
CA GLN A 121 -16.39 -20.64 5.10
C GLN A 121 -16.29 -19.13 4.91
N TYR A 122 -17.46 -18.48 4.89
CA TYR A 122 -17.55 -17.06 4.62
C TYR A 122 -17.90 -16.28 5.89
N PRO A 123 -17.23 -15.14 6.16
CA PRO A 123 -17.44 -14.33 7.36
C PRO A 123 -18.90 -13.90 7.60
N TRP A 124 -19.68 -13.68 6.54
CA TRP A 124 -21.09 -13.30 6.63
C TRP A 124 -22.04 -14.48 6.86
N ASN A 125 -21.57 -15.72 6.66
CA ASN A 125 -22.35 -16.94 6.92
C ASN A 125 -22.02 -17.55 8.30
N THR A 126 -20.85 -17.25 8.85
CA THR A 126 -20.40 -17.76 10.15
C THR A 126 -20.47 -16.68 11.21
N THR A 127 -21.19 -16.93 12.31
CA THR A 127 -21.24 -16.02 13.45
C THR A 127 -20.08 -16.22 14.44
N ARG A 128 -19.10 -17.08 14.11
CA ARG A 128 -18.00 -17.47 15.01
C ARG A 128 -17.14 -16.29 15.45
N TRP A 129 -16.90 -15.34 14.55
CA TRP A 129 -16.11 -14.14 14.80
C TRP A 129 -16.93 -12.93 14.36
N SER A 130 -17.40 -12.16 15.33
CA SER A 130 -18.24 -10.97 15.11
C SER A 130 -17.65 -9.78 15.84
N GLY A 131 -17.55 -8.63 15.16
CA GLY A 131 -17.10 -7.38 15.76
C GLY A 131 -16.63 -6.37 14.73
N GLY A 132 -16.39 -5.14 15.18
CA GLY A 132 -15.97 -4.03 14.31
C GLY A 132 -14.68 -4.31 13.54
N LEU A 133 -13.69 -4.89 14.21
CA LEU A 133 -12.43 -5.28 13.58
C LEU A 133 -12.61 -6.38 12.51
N GLU A 134 -13.45 -7.37 12.77
CA GLU A 134 -13.73 -8.42 11.78
C GLU A 134 -14.44 -7.84 10.56
N ASN A 135 -15.40 -6.94 10.74
CA ASN A 135 -16.07 -6.28 9.63
C ASN A 135 -15.14 -5.36 8.85
N ALA A 136 -14.22 -4.67 9.54
CA ALA A 136 -13.18 -3.90 8.88
C ALA A 136 -12.30 -4.79 7.99
N LYS A 137 -11.88 -5.97 8.47
CA LYS A 137 -11.11 -6.94 7.66
C LYS A 137 -11.90 -7.41 6.44
N VAL A 138 -13.17 -7.76 6.61
CA VAL A 138 -14.06 -8.20 5.52
C VAL A 138 -14.22 -7.11 4.47
N ASN A 139 -14.50 -5.87 4.90
CA ASN A 139 -14.66 -4.74 4.01
C ASN A 139 -13.38 -4.44 3.22
N ILE A 140 -12.21 -4.47 3.87
CA ILE A 140 -10.92 -4.27 3.20
C ILE A 140 -10.66 -5.39 2.19
N ALA A 141 -10.87 -6.66 2.58
CA ALA A 141 -10.69 -7.79 1.69
C ALA A 141 -11.59 -7.67 0.45
N LEU A 142 -12.91 -7.54 0.63
CA LEU A 142 -13.87 -7.46 -0.48
C LEU A 142 -13.58 -6.29 -1.42
N ARG A 143 -13.12 -5.16 -0.87
CA ARG A 143 -12.69 -4.01 -1.64
C ARG A 143 -11.44 -4.29 -2.48
N ILE A 144 -10.46 -5.01 -1.93
CA ILE A 144 -9.28 -5.41 -2.71
C ILE A 144 -9.70 -6.35 -3.84
N TYR A 145 -10.63 -7.28 -3.58
CA TYR A 145 -11.18 -8.20 -4.58
C TYR A 145 -12.05 -7.52 -5.65
N SER A 146 -12.71 -6.40 -5.34
CA SER A 146 -13.57 -5.70 -6.31
C SER A 146 -12.79 -4.85 -7.33
N ASN A 147 -11.49 -4.65 -7.10
CA ASN A 147 -10.64 -3.95 -8.02
C ASN A 147 -10.23 -4.81 -9.22
N LYS A 148 -9.76 -4.17 -10.30
CA LYS A 148 -9.28 -4.86 -11.51
C LYS A 148 -8.04 -5.71 -11.18
N TRP A 149 -8.21 -7.03 -11.16
CA TRP A 149 -7.16 -7.98 -10.76
C TRP A 149 -5.85 -7.80 -11.54
N HIS A 150 -5.91 -7.50 -12.84
CA HIS A 150 -4.73 -7.37 -13.70
C HIS A 150 -3.84 -6.17 -13.33
N VAL A 151 -4.41 -5.11 -12.74
CA VAL A 151 -3.65 -3.93 -12.28
C VAL A 151 -2.78 -4.32 -11.08
N TYR A 152 -3.37 -5.00 -10.10
CA TYR A 152 -2.68 -5.38 -8.86
C TYR A 152 -1.74 -6.56 -9.06
N ALA A 153 -2.11 -7.52 -9.92
CA ALA A 153 -1.18 -8.57 -10.35
C ALA A 153 0.02 -7.95 -11.09
N GLY A 154 -0.21 -6.97 -11.97
CA GLY A 154 0.84 -6.19 -12.61
C GLY A 154 1.77 -5.55 -11.58
N LEU A 155 1.23 -4.74 -10.66
CA LEU A 155 1.99 -4.11 -9.58
C LEU A 155 2.85 -5.10 -8.78
N ALA A 156 2.29 -6.24 -8.39
CA ALA A 156 3.01 -7.24 -7.60
C ALA A 156 4.12 -7.96 -8.39
N ILE A 157 3.92 -8.16 -9.70
CA ILE A 157 4.88 -8.86 -10.58
C ILE A 157 5.98 -7.91 -11.06
N THR A 158 5.62 -6.69 -11.45
CA THR A 158 6.53 -5.75 -12.10
C THR A 158 7.30 -4.86 -11.14
N ASN A 159 6.95 -4.84 -9.85
CA ASN A 159 7.70 -4.14 -8.82
C ASN A 159 8.58 -5.12 -8.03
N PRO A 160 9.92 -5.10 -8.21
CA PRO A 160 10.83 -6.00 -7.49
C PRO A 160 10.74 -5.86 -5.96
N SER A 161 10.50 -4.65 -5.46
CA SER A 161 10.34 -4.36 -4.03
C SER A 161 9.08 -5.04 -3.47
N ALA A 162 8.00 -5.09 -4.24
CA ALA A 162 6.77 -5.79 -3.85
C ALA A 162 6.98 -7.30 -3.75
N HIS A 163 7.76 -7.89 -4.66
CA HIS A 163 8.06 -9.33 -4.62
C HIS A 163 8.76 -9.73 -3.32
N LYS A 164 9.81 -8.98 -2.93
CA LYS A 164 10.52 -9.20 -1.66
C LYS A 164 9.59 -9.11 -0.45
N GLN A 165 8.68 -8.13 -0.46
CA GLN A 165 7.68 -7.94 0.60
C GLN A 165 6.69 -9.08 0.71
N ILE A 166 6.19 -9.60 -0.41
CA ILE A 166 5.25 -10.72 -0.44
C ILE A 166 5.92 -12.00 0.09
N LEU A 167 7.16 -12.26 -0.30
CA LEU A 167 7.93 -13.41 0.22
C LEU A 167 8.16 -13.29 1.72
N GLN A 168 8.55 -12.10 2.20
CA GLN A 168 8.70 -11.87 3.63
C GLN A 168 7.38 -12.10 4.37
N TYR A 169 6.25 -11.64 3.83
CA TYR A 169 4.93 -11.89 4.43
C TYR A 169 4.61 -13.37 4.60
N ALA A 170 4.92 -14.19 3.59
CA ALA A 170 4.76 -15.63 3.68
C ALA A 170 5.65 -16.24 4.77
N SER A 171 6.92 -15.81 4.87
CA SER A 171 7.86 -16.24 5.91
C SER A 171 7.39 -15.83 7.31
N SER A 172 7.06 -14.55 7.51
CA SER A 172 6.54 -14.00 8.77
C SER A 172 5.27 -14.72 9.22
N THR A 173 4.31 -14.94 8.32
CA THR A 173 3.09 -15.70 8.65
C THR A 173 3.41 -17.12 9.09
N SER A 174 4.31 -17.80 8.38
CA SER A 174 4.68 -19.19 8.67
C SER A 174 5.42 -19.33 9.99
N GLU A 175 6.35 -18.42 10.27
CA GLU A 175 7.15 -18.44 11.50
C GLU A 175 6.31 -18.09 12.74
N LEU A 176 5.44 -17.07 12.65
CA LEU A 176 4.51 -16.76 13.73
C LEU A 176 3.55 -17.91 13.98
N PHE A 177 3.06 -18.57 12.93
CA PHE A 177 2.20 -19.74 13.07
C PHE A 177 2.91 -20.92 13.74
N LYS A 178 4.18 -21.17 13.42
CA LYS A 178 4.99 -22.19 14.10
C LYS A 178 5.12 -21.92 15.60
N LEU A 179 5.44 -20.68 15.98
CA LEU A 179 5.50 -20.28 17.39
C LEU A 179 4.17 -20.50 18.12
N MET A 180 3.04 -20.21 17.46
CA MET A 180 1.70 -20.48 18.00
C MET A 180 1.45 -21.99 18.21
N LEU A 181 1.90 -22.85 17.29
CA LEU A 181 1.77 -24.31 17.41
C LEU A 181 2.66 -24.88 18.52
N GLU A 182 3.87 -24.35 18.67
CA GLU A 182 4.82 -24.72 19.72
C GLU A 182 4.40 -24.21 21.11
N ARG A 183 3.43 -23.30 21.19
CA ARG A 183 2.97 -22.62 22.42
C ARG A 183 4.08 -21.89 23.16
N ASP A 184 5.07 -21.38 22.43
CA ASP A 184 6.15 -20.56 22.98
C ASP A 184 5.68 -19.10 23.10
N GLU A 185 4.88 -18.83 24.13
CA GLU A 185 4.25 -17.53 24.35
C GLU A 185 5.27 -16.41 24.56
N GLU A 186 6.37 -16.69 25.26
CA GLU A 186 7.39 -15.70 25.57
C GLU A 186 8.09 -15.22 24.29
N LYS A 187 8.56 -16.16 23.44
CA LYS A 187 9.18 -15.81 22.17
C LYS A 187 8.20 -15.11 21.23
N LEU A 188 6.95 -15.59 21.16
CA LEU A 188 5.93 -14.98 20.33
C LEU A 188 5.66 -13.53 20.75
N ARG A 189 5.46 -13.28 22.05
CA ARG A 189 5.22 -11.93 22.59
C ARG A 189 6.41 -11.02 22.34
N ASN A 190 7.62 -11.48 22.64
CA ASN A 190 8.83 -10.68 22.42
C ASN A 190 8.96 -10.26 20.95
N ARG A 191 8.83 -11.21 20.02
CA ARG A 191 8.89 -10.94 18.58
C ARG A 191 7.86 -9.90 18.13
N LEU A 192 6.61 -10.05 18.57
CA LEU A 192 5.54 -9.11 18.23
C LEU A 192 5.74 -7.73 18.86
N TYR A 193 6.24 -7.64 20.10
CA TYR A 193 6.48 -6.36 20.76
C TYR A 193 7.64 -5.59 20.16
N VAL A 194 8.73 -6.28 19.80
CA VAL A 194 9.84 -5.62 19.09
C VAL A 194 9.36 -5.06 17.74
N ALA A 195 8.57 -5.83 16.99
CA ALA A 195 8.00 -5.36 15.73
C ALA A 195 7.01 -4.19 15.95
N ARG A 196 6.19 -4.26 17.00
CA ARG A 196 5.28 -3.17 17.39
C ARG A 196 6.06 -1.90 17.69
N ASP A 197 7.06 -1.98 18.56
CA ASP A 197 7.81 -0.81 19.03
C ASP A 197 8.60 -0.16 17.90
N PHE A 198 9.11 -0.97 16.96
CA PHE A 198 9.74 -0.46 15.75
C PHE A 198 8.75 0.30 14.84
N VAL A 199 7.57 -0.26 14.57
CA VAL A 199 6.62 0.33 13.61
C VAL A 199 5.81 1.48 14.22
N PHE A 200 5.47 1.39 15.51
CA PHE A 200 4.53 2.30 16.17
C PHE A 200 5.16 3.14 17.31
N GLY A 201 6.37 2.82 17.77
CA GLY A 201 6.96 3.45 18.96
C GLY A 201 7.35 4.92 18.79
N SER A 202 7.50 5.40 17.55
CA SER A 202 7.85 6.79 17.22
C SER A 202 6.65 7.65 16.82
N LEU A 203 5.42 7.13 16.92
CA LEU A 203 4.24 7.85 16.47
C LEU A 203 3.87 8.99 17.42
N ASP A 204 3.66 10.17 16.83
CA ASP A 204 3.10 11.30 17.55
C ASP A 204 1.68 10.94 18.03
N PRO A 205 1.32 11.19 19.31
CA PRO A 205 -0.02 10.97 19.84
C PRO A 205 -1.13 11.70 19.06
N SER A 206 -0.82 12.73 18.27
CA SER A 206 -1.74 13.41 17.36
C SER A 206 -1.96 12.69 16.02
N HIS A 207 -1.07 11.78 15.62
CA HIS A 207 -1.20 10.87 14.48
C HIS A 207 -1.83 9.53 14.84
N SER A 208 -2.28 9.39 16.09
CA SER A 208 -3.18 8.35 16.55
C SER A 208 -4.50 8.45 15.78
N LEU A 209 -4.54 7.93 14.56
CA LEU A 209 -5.76 7.48 13.89
C LEU A 209 -6.31 6.27 14.67
N LEU A 210 -6.55 6.44 15.97
CA LEU A 210 -7.20 5.47 16.81
C LEU A 210 -8.65 5.40 16.32
N LEU A 211 -8.94 4.36 15.56
CA LEU A 211 -10.30 3.87 15.46
C LEU A 211 -10.70 3.45 16.87
N SER A 212 -11.47 4.30 17.56
CA SER A 212 -11.97 3.96 18.88
C SER A 212 -12.84 2.70 18.78
N ASP A 213 -12.85 1.89 19.85
CA ASP A 213 -13.74 0.74 19.97
C ASP A 213 -15.19 1.09 19.66
N ASP A 214 -15.63 2.28 20.07
CA ASP A 214 -16.97 2.80 19.80
C ASP A 214 -17.24 3.04 18.32
N LEU A 215 -16.25 3.53 17.56
CA LEU A 215 -16.36 3.71 16.11
C LEU A 215 -16.36 2.37 15.37
N LEU A 216 -15.53 1.41 15.81
CA LEU A 216 -15.52 0.06 15.25
C LEU A 216 -16.83 -0.69 15.56
N GLY A 217 -17.37 -0.53 16.76
CA GLY A 217 -18.64 -1.13 17.20
C GLY A 217 -19.85 -0.69 16.36
N GLN A 218 -19.84 0.55 15.86
CA GLN A 218 -20.91 1.07 14.98
C GLN A 218 -20.98 0.35 13.62
N PHE A 219 -19.89 -0.26 13.16
CA PHE A 219 -19.86 -1.05 11.92
C PHE A 219 -20.13 -2.55 12.17
N SER A 220 -20.64 -2.94 13.34
CA SER A 220 -20.97 -4.34 13.63
C SER A 220 -22.20 -4.80 12.82
N LEU A 221 -21.98 -5.57 11.74
CA LEU A 221 -23.02 -6.14 10.86
C LEU A 221 -23.85 -7.27 11.49
N GLY A 222 -23.66 -7.60 12.78
CA GLY A 222 -24.33 -8.73 13.42
C GLY A 222 -24.54 -8.56 14.92
N LYS A 223 -25.57 -9.24 15.44
CA LYS A 223 -25.77 -9.43 16.89
C LYS A 223 -24.60 -10.24 17.44
N VAL A 224 -24.09 -9.83 18.60
CA VAL A 224 -23.11 -10.63 19.37
C VAL A 224 -23.74 -12.02 19.62
N PRO A 225 -23.03 -13.13 19.32
CA PRO A 225 -23.52 -14.48 19.57
C PRO A 225 -23.94 -14.65 21.03
N GLU A 226 -25.04 -15.38 21.28
CA GLU A 226 -25.38 -15.85 22.62
C GLU A 226 -24.27 -16.81 23.08
N GLY A 227 -23.41 -16.34 24.01
CA GLY A 227 -22.20 -17.04 24.46
C GLY A 227 -20.89 -16.24 24.32
N GLY A 228 -20.92 -15.04 23.73
CA GLY A 228 -19.75 -14.19 23.55
C GLY A 228 -18.98 -14.47 22.26
N SER A 229 -18.06 -13.57 21.89
CA SER A 229 -17.24 -13.71 20.69
C SER A 229 -16.08 -14.68 20.92
N THR A 230 -15.84 -15.60 19.99
CA THR A 230 -14.62 -16.44 20.02
C THR A 230 -13.42 -15.55 19.69
N PRO A 231 -12.31 -15.60 20.45
CA PRO A 231 -11.10 -14.87 20.10
C PRO A 231 -10.58 -15.28 18.71
N ASN A 232 -10.15 -14.30 17.91
CA ASN A 232 -9.45 -14.52 16.64
C ASN A 232 -7.95 -14.40 16.91
N SER A 233 -7.10 -15.22 16.28
CA SER A 233 -5.65 -15.11 16.45
C SER A 233 -5.05 -13.86 15.80
N HIS A 234 -5.79 -13.23 14.88
CA HIS A 234 -5.34 -12.08 14.10
C HIS A 234 -4.00 -12.30 13.37
N LEU A 235 -3.59 -13.56 13.15
CA LEU A 235 -2.30 -13.94 12.58
C LEU A 235 -1.98 -13.18 11.30
N SER A 236 -2.96 -13.07 10.38
CA SER A 236 -2.76 -12.39 9.11
C SER A 236 -2.38 -10.91 9.26
N LEU A 237 -2.84 -10.23 10.31
CA LEU A 237 -2.54 -8.83 10.60
C LEU A 237 -1.23 -8.68 11.38
N LEU A 238 -0.99 -9.57 12.36
CA LEU A 238 0.27 -9.62 13.10
C LEU A 238 1.47 -9.86 12.16
N ALA A 239 1.29 -10.73 11.16
CA ALA A 239 2.30 -10.99 10.15
C ALA A 239 2.62 -9.78 9.28
N ILE A 240 1.70 -8.83 9.08
CA ILE A 240 1.98 -7.58 8.36
C ILE A 240 3.02 -6.76 9.12
N VAL A 241 2.80 -6.57 10.43
CA VAL A 241 3.69 -5.79 11.30
C VAL A 241 5.06 -6.47 11.42
N ASP A 242 5.09 -7.78 11.61
CA ASP A 242 6.33 -8.56 11.64
C ASP A 242 7.11 -8.44 10.32
N SER A 243 6.42 -8.46 9.18
CA SER A 243 7.06 -8.30 7.87
C SER A 243 7.71 -6.94 7.71
N TRP A 244 7.02 -5.88 8.12
CA TRP A 244 7.56 -4.52 8.08
C TRP A 244 8.81 -4.38 8.94
N TYR A 245 8.79 -4.96 10.14
CA TYR A 245 9.97 -5.00 11.01
C TYR A 245 11.18 -5.67 10.35
N HIS A 246 11.02 -6.89 9.81
CA HIS A 246 12.13 -7.60 9.15
C HIS A 246 12.66 -6.90 7.90
N LEU A 247 11.84 -6.06 7.26
CA LEU A 247 12.24 -5.29 6.09
C LEU A 247 12.74 -3.88 6.42
N GLY A 248 12.70 -3.48 7.70
CA GLY A 248 13.04 -2.13 8.13
C GLY A 248 12.11 -1.06 7.55
N ILE A 249 10.84 -1.40 7.33
CA ILE A 249 9.84 -0.51 6.72
C ILE A 249 9.02 0.14 7.83
N VAL A 250 8.97 1.47 7.83
CA VAL A 250 8.01 2.25 8.61
C VAL A 250 7.01 2.88 7.62
N PRO A 251 5.78 2.35 7.49
CA PRO A 251 4.83 2.81 6.47
C PRO A 251 4.45 4.30 6.61
N TYR A 252 4.57 4.86 7.82
CA TYR A 252 4.22 6.24 8.12
C TYR A 252 5.16 7.26 7.47
N ASP A 253 6.45 6.95 7.38
CA ASP A 253 7.45 7.84 6.78
C ASP A 253 7.20 8.03 5.27
N HIS A 254 6.51 7.07 4.66
CA HIS A 254 6.17 7.08 3.24
C HIS A 254 4.76 7.60 2.94
N MET A 255 4.08 8.23 3.92
CA MET A 255 2.72 8.78 3.73
C MET A 255 2.62 9.92 2.72
N ILE A 256 3.73 10.48 2.26
CA ILE A 256 3.78 11.54 1.24
C ILE A 256 3.08 11.11 -0.06
N CYS A 257 3.10 9.81 -0.36
CA CYS A 257 2.44 9.19 -1.52
C CYS A 257 1.11 8.51 -1.18
N SER A 258 0.54 8.75 -0.01
CA SER A 258 -0.75 8.16 0.35
C SER A 258 -1.89 8.91 -0.32
N THR A 259 -2.76 8.19 -1.02
CA THR A 259 -4.05 8.72 -1.50
C THR A 259 -4.86 9.27 -0.31
N PRO A 260 -5.32 10.53 -0.34
CA PRO A 260 -6.30 11.05 0.60
C PRO A 260 -7.54 10.15 0.74
N VAL A 261 -8.14 10.21 1.92
CA VAL A 261 -9.35 9.46 2.26
C VAL A 261 -10.54 10.07 1.50
N SER A 262 -10.84 9.59 0.28
CA SER A 262 -12.19 9.75 -0.26
C SER A 262 -13.14 8.81 0.48
N ASN A 263 -14.42 9.15 0.56
CA ASN A 263 -15.49 8.35 1.20
C ASN A 263 -15.60 6.90 0.68
N HIS A 264 -14.84 6.56 -0.35
CA HIS A 264 -14.76 5.26 -0.96
C HIS A 264 -13.33 4.76 -1.13
N THR A 265 -12.30 5.27 -0.44
CA THR A 265 -10.89 4.77 -0.40
C THR A 265 -10.35 4.53 1.00
N LEU A 266 -10.16 3.25 1.37
CA LEU A 266 -9.37 2.84 2.53
C LEU A 266 -7.89 3.16 2.23
N SER A 267 -7.47 4.32 2.71
CA SER A 267 -6.07 4.76 2.71
C SER A 267 -5.21 3.78 3.51
N PRO A 268 -3.90 3.66 3.22
CA PRO A 268 -2.93 3.02 4.12
C PRO A 268 -3.16 3.40 5.58
N ARG A 269 -3.62 4.64 5.84
CA ARG A 269 -4.05 5.15 7.16
C ARG A 269 -5.07 4.30 7.91
N ILE A 270 -6.04 3.65 7.24
CA ILE A 270 -7.05 2.84 7.95
C ILE A 270 -6.52 1.43 8.25
N ILE A 271 -5.75 0.85 7.34
CA ILE A 271 -5.04 -0.41 7.62
C ILE A 271 -4.06 -0.21 8.77
N ILE A 272 -3.32 0.89 8.73
CA ILE A 272 -2.41 1.32 9.77
C ILE A 272 -3.17 1.58 11.07
N ALA A 273 -4.30 2.31 11.07
CA ALA A 273 -5.18 2.50 12.23
C ALA A 273 -5.65 1.17 12.85
N ILE A 274 -6.00 0.19 12.02
CA ILE A 274 -6.40 -1.16 12.45
C ILE A 274 -5.21 -1.92 13.05
N LEU A 275 -4.01 -1.76 12.51
CA LEU A 275 -2.79 -2.38 13.03
C LEU A 275 -2.29 -1.70 14.32
N THR A 276 -2.46 -0.38 14.44
CA THR A 276 -2.25 0.37 15.68
C THR A 276 -3.26 -0.07 16.74
N TYR A 277 -4.52 -0.26 16.40
CA TYR A 277 -5.54 -0.82 17.30
C TYR A 277 -5.16 -2.23 17.81
N LEU A 278 -4.62 -3.10 16.94
CA LEU A 278 -4.12 -4.42 17.35
C LEU A 278 -2.93 -4.35 18.32
N SER A 279 -2.10 -3.30 18.25
CA SER A 279 -0.98 -3.12 19.19
C SER A 279 -1.43 -2.99 20.65
N TYR A 280 -2.64 -2.45 20.88
CA TYR A 280 -3.25 -2.37 22.21
C TYR A 280 -3.84 -3.71 22.65
N PHE A 281 -4.37 -4.52 21.72
CA PHE A 281 -4.90 -5.85 22.02
C PHE A 281 -3.83 -6.85 22.47
N VAL A 282 -2.58 -6.70 22.02
CA VAL A 282 -1.45 -7.53 22.48
C VAL A 282 -0.95 -7.09 23.87
N SER A 283 -1.22 -5.84 24.26
CA SER A 283 -0.81 -5.25 25.54
C SER A 283 -1.72 -5.62 26.72
N GLY A 284 -2.80 -6.36 26.47
CA GLY A 284 -3.73 -6.92 27.46
C GLY A 284 -3.50 -8.40 27.76
#